data_AF-A0A2H9PCR6-F1
#
_entry.id   AF-A0A2H9PCR6-F1
#
_cell.length_a   1.000
_cell.length_b   1.000
_cell.length_c   1.000
_cell.angle_alpha   90.00
_cell.angle_beta   90.00
_cell.angle_gamma   90.00
#
_symmetry.space_group_name_H-M   'P 1'
#
loop_
_entity.id
_entity.type
_entity.pdbx_description
1 polymer ?
#
loop_
_entity_poly.entity_id
_entity_poly.type
_entity_poly.pdbx_seq_one_letter_code
_entity_poly.pdbx_strand_id
1 'polypeptide(L)' 'MTKWVSLIKRIQQAGKLVYIDIAPQELETILAEVSPKGLMIITSASSEEEAKELIKKAEKFTR' A
#
# COMPACT_ATOMS: atom_id res chain seq x y z
N MET A 1 -2.03 3.44 9.47
CA MET A 1 -2.25 2.01 9.14
C MET A 1 -1.11 1.06 9.51
N THR A 2 0.12 1.53 9.72
CA THR A 2 1.30 0.70 10.03
C THR A 2 1.16 -0.30 11.19
N LYS A 3 0.41 0.03 12.25
CA LYS A 3 0.17 -0.90 13.38
C LYS A 3 -0.56 -2.20 13.02
N TRP A 4 -1.19 -2.26 11.85
CA TRP A 4 -1.97 -3.41 11.38
C TRP A 4 -1.20 -4.31 10.40
N VAL A 5 0.09 -4.05 10.14
CA VAL A 5 0.92 -4.83 9.20
C VAL A 5 0.86 -6.34 9.49
N SER A 6 0.97 -6.75 10.75
CA SER A 6 0.89 -8.17 11.13
C SER A 6 -0.46 -8.81 10.80
N LEU A 7 -1.55 -8.05 10.92
CA LEU A 7 -2.90 -8.52 10.56
C LEU A 7 -3.03 -8.64 9.03
N ILE A 8 -2.54 -7.66 8.28
CA ILE A 8 -2.57 -7.66 6.80
C ILE A 8 -1.80 -8.88 6.27
N LYS A 9 -0.60 -9.15 6.80
CA LYS A 9 0.21 -10.34 6.47
C LYS A 9 -0.58 -11.64 6.69
N ARG A 10 -1.27 -11.78 7.83
CA ARG A 10 -2.10 -12.96 8.12
C ARG A 10 -3.25 -13.13 7.12
N ILE A 11 -3.90 -12.03 6.72
CA ILE A 11 -5.00 -12.07 5.73
C ILE A 11 -4.47 -12.51 4.36
N GLN A 12 -3.34 -11.97 3.92
CA GLN A 12 -2.70 -12.35 2.65
C GLN A 12 -2.22 -13.80 2.64
N GLN A 13 -1.64 -14.28 3.75
CA GLN A 13 -1.25 -15.68 3.92
C GLN A 13 -2.43 -16.64 3.84
N ALA A 14 -3.63 -16.20 4.24
CA ALA A 14 -4.87 -16.96 4.07
C ALA A 14 -5.43 -16.90 2.64
N GLY A 15 -4.71 -16.31 1.68
CA GLY A 15 -5.11 -16.19 0.27
C GLY A 15 -6.20 -15.16 0.02
N LYS A 16 -6.50 -14.29 0.99
CA LYS A 16 -7.53 -13.26 0.87
C LYS A 16 -6.95 -11.95 0.36
N LEU A 17 -7.79 -11.19 -0.35
CA LEU A 17 -7.47 -9.86 -0.83
C LEU A 17 -7.67 -8.83 0.27
N VAL A 18 -6.88 -7.75 0.25
CA VAL A 18 -6.95 -6.69 1.25
C VAL A 18 -7.11 -5.34 0.56
N TYR A 19 -8.05 -4.57 1.07
CA TYR A 19 -8.26 -3.17 0.72
C TYR A 19 -7.88 -2.31 1.93
N ILE A 20 -7.06 -1.28 1.72
CA ILE A 20 -6.67 -0.33 2.77
C ILE A 20 -6.72 1.11 2.28
N ASP A 21 -7.13 2.00 3.19
CA ASP A 21 -7.04 3.45 3.04
C ASP A 21 -5.91 3.95 3.94
N ILE A 22 -4.92 4.62 3.36
CA ILE A 22 -3.72 5.08 4.04
C ILE A 22 -3.43 6.53 3.69
N ALA A 23 -2.67 7.20 4.57
CA ALA A 23 -2.12 8.49 4.21
C ALA A 23 -0.93 8.34 3.23
N PRO A 24 -0.64 9.34 2.38
CA PRO A 24 0.40 9.26 1.34
C PRO A 24 1.78 8.89 1.90
N GLN A 25 2.12 9.44 3.06
CA GLN A 25 3.39 9.19 3.75
C GLN A 25 3.55 7.74 4.26
N GLU A 26 2.47 6.97 4.40
CA GLU A 26 2.54 5.57 4.85
C GLU A 26 2.81 4.59 3.71
N LEU A 27 2.71 5.03 2.44
CA LEU A 27 2.75 4.16 1.25
C LEU A 27 4.00 3.27 1.20
N GLU A 28 5.18 3.88 1.31
CA GLU A 28 6.45 3.15 1.22
C GLU A 28 6.63 2.19 2.41
N THR A 29 6.27 2.61 3.62
CA THR A 29 6.36 1.76 4.81
C THR A 29 5.45 0.53 4.71
N ILE A 30 4.23 0.70 4.19
CA ILE A 30 3.30 -0.42 3.99
C ILE A 30 3.83 -1.36 2.90
N LEU A 31 4.20 -0.83 1.73
CA LEU A 31 4.66 -1.64 0.59
C LEU A 31 6.01 -2.34 0.84
N ALA A 32 6.85 -1.83 1.72
CA ALA A 32 8.07 -2.51 2.17
C ALA A 32 7.78 -3.73 3.06
N GLU A 33 6.64 -3.74 3.75
CA GLU A 33 6.31 -4.75 4.75
C GLU A 33 5.37 -5.83 4.24
N VAL A 34 4.38 -5.48 3.42
CA VAL A 34 3.33 -6.43 2.98
C VAL A 34 3.46 -6.76 1.49
N SER A 35 2.84 -7.87 1.05
CA SER A 35 2.90 -8.23 -0.36
C SER A 35 2.05 -7.25 -1.20
N PRO A 36 2.50 -6.81 -2.39
CA PRO A 36 1.65 -6.08 -3.33
C PRO A 36 0.56 -6.97 -3.95
N LYS A 37 0.74 -8.29 -3.95
CA LYS A 37 -0.20 -9.22 -4.59
C LYS A 37 -1.50 -9.27 -3.80
N GLY A 38 -2.60 -8.97 -4.49
CA GLY A 38 -3.94 -8.96 -3.89
C GLY A 38 -4.19 -7.81 -2.91
N LEU A 39 -3.43 -6.73 -3.03
CA LEU A 39 -3.57 -5.51 -2.25
C LEU A 39 -4.14 -4.38 -3.12
N MET A 40 -5.18 -3.70 -2.62
CA MET A 40 -5.67 -2.44 -3.15
C MET A 40 -5.42 -1.34 -2.12
N ILE A 41 -4.77 -0.25 -2.53
CA ILE A 41 -4.50 0.92 -1.70
C ILE A 41 -5.30 2.10 -2.24
N ILE A 42 -5.99 2.79 -1.33
CA ILE A 42 -6.50 4.15 -1.56
C ILE A 42 -5.66 5.11 -0.74
N THR A 43 -5.30 6.24 -1.37
CA THR A 43 -4.65 7.38 -0.75
C THR A 43 -5.12 8.64 -1.46
N SER A 44 -5.01 9.79 -0.79
CA SER A 44 -5.25 11.10 -1.40
C SER A 44 -3.96 11.68 -1.99
N ALA A 45 -4.09 12.70 -2.83
CA ALA A 45 -2.99 13.56 -3.28
C ALA A 45 -3.53 14.99 -3.41
N SER A 46 -2.73 15.98 -3.06
CA SER A 46 -3.08 17.39 -3.11
C SER A 46 -2.90 18.02 -4.50
N SER A 47 -2.20 17.32 -5.41
CA SER A 47 -1.96 17.74 -6.78
C SER A 47 -1.77 16.53 -7.70
N GLU A 48 -1.89 16.76 -9.01
CA GLU A 48 -1.59 15.76 -10.02
C GLU A 48 -0.12 15.31 -9.96
N GLU A 49 0.81 16.24 -9.67
CA GLU A 49 2.23 15.91 -9.57
C GLU A 49 2.51 14.97 -8.40
N GLU A 50 1.94 15.25 -7.22
CA GLU A 50 2.03 14.34 -6.07
C GLU A 50 1.42 12.97 -6.39
N ALA A 51 0.29 12.92 -7.10
CA ALA A 51 -0.32 11.66 -7.51
C ALA A 51 0.63 10.84 -8.41
N LYS A 52 1.30 11.49 -9.38
CA LYS A 52 2.31 10.84 -10.25
C LYS A 52 3.51 10.33 -9.45
N GLU A 53 3.97 11.09 -8.45
CA GLU A 53 5.05 10.65 -7.57
C GLU A 53 4.67 9.42 -6.74
N LEU A 54 3.45 9.38 -6.21
CA LEU A 54 2.93 8.22 -5.46
C LEU A 54 2.87 6.96 -6.34
N ILE A 55 2.43 7.09 -7.59
CA ILE A 55 2.42 5.98 -8.55
C ILE A 55 3.85 5.47 -8.82
N LYS A 56 4.80 6.37 -9.11
CA LYS A 56 6.21 6.00 -9.32
C LYS A 56 6.83 5.30 -8.09
N LYS A 57 6.43 5.70 -6.88
CA LYS A 57 6.87 5.03 -5.65
C LYS A 57 6.30 3.62 -5.56
N ALA A 58 5.00 3.44 -5.85
CA ALA A 58 4.35 2.14 -5.83
C ALA A 58 4.98 1.16 -6.84
N GLU A 59 5.34 1.61 -8.05
CA GLU A 59 5.97 0.79 -9.09
C GLU A 59 7.26 0.08 -8.63
N LYS A 60 7.99 0.66 -7.68
CA LYS A 60 9.22 0.06 -7.13
C LYS A 60 8.95 -1.25 -6.38
N PHE A 61 7.74 -1.45 -5.90
CA PHE A 61 7.35 -2.58 -5.05
C PHE A 61 6.47 -3.61 -5.78
N THR A 62 5.87 -3.26 -6.93
CA THR A 62 4.86 -4.09 -7.62
C THR A 62 5.42 -4.88 -8.82
N ARG A 63 6.66 -5.39 -8.74
CA ARG A 63 7.26 -6.23 -9.80
C ARG A 63 6.85 -7.69 -9.73
#